data_AF-A0A1X7G5X0-F1
#
_entry.id   AF-A0A1X7G5X0-F1
#
_cell.length_a   1.000
_cell.length_b   1.000
_cell.length_c   1.000
_cell.angle_alpha   90.00
_cell.angle_beta   90.00
_cell.angle_gamma   90.00
#
_symmetry.space_group_name_H-M   'P 1'
#
loop_
_entity.id
_entity.type
_entity.pdbx_description
1 polymer ?
#
loop_
_entity_poly.entity_id
_entity_poly.type
_entity_poly.pdbx_seq_one_letter_code
_entity_poly.pdbx_strand_id
1 'polypeptide(L)'
;MIIISDEQVAQAEALAAQQEQVRDDAGRALEADPHSELKALKHTEETRRAAQLRASARELRLAWERQVEEERRRASRPELEKGAAGQIREAGRDMDARWKAVVEAVTAVQAALVVLADAGVAYEEALAGHVDVLAAAGLDFNGGDSGGERSVLGTDRLKVKGREFCPVDVGGVAMWVLRRVVEARLSPYHPLVRGLEWQCRGVEQAHPELAGQVKAPAAKVFPEPLRLADVLQA
;
A
#
# COMPACT_ATOMS: atom_id res chain seq x y z
N MET A 1 28.15 -3.62 -15.21
CA MET A 1 27.72 -2.43 -15.98
C MET A 1 28.66 -2.31 -17.16
N ILE A 2 28.14 -2.42 -18.39
CA ILE A 2 28.95 -2.25 -19.60
C ILE A 2 29.07 -0.74 -19.83
N ILE A 3 30.29 -0.23 -19.90
CA ILE A 3 30.57 1.19 -20.21
C ILE A 3 30.66 1.29 -21.73
N ILE A 4 29.74 2.03 -22.35
CA ILE A 4 29.80 2.31 -23.78
C ILE A 4 30.78 3.47 -23.97
N SER A 5 31.79 3.31 -24.81
CA SER A 5 32.72 4.40 -25.12
C SER A 5 32.21 5.24 -26.30
N ASP A 6 32.65 6.50 -26.36
CA ASP A 6 32.39 7.38 -27.51
C ASP A 6 32.97 6.80 -28.81
N GLU A 7 34.13 6.14 -28.73
CA GLU A 7 34.75 5.41 -29.84
C GLU A 7 33.86 4.28 -30.37
N GLN A 8 33.16 3.54 -29.51
CA GLN A 8 32.23 2.48 -29.92
C GLN A 8 31.01 3.04 -30.65
N VAL A 9 30.49 4.19 -30.20
CA VAL A 9 29.39 4.89 -30.87
C VAL A 9 29.84 5.38 -32.25
N ALA A 10 30.98 6.07 -32.31
CA ALA A 10 31.53 6.58 -33.56
C ALA A 10 31.83 5.46 -34.58
N GLN A 11 32.34 4.32 -34.12
CA GLN A 11 32.55 3.13 -34.97
C GLN A 11 31.23 2.55 -35.48
N ALA A 12 30.20 2.43 -34.64
CA ALA A 12 28.90 1.92 -35.05
C ALA A 12 28.21 2.85 -36.07
N GLU A 13 28.30 4.17 -35.88
CA GLU A 13 27.78 5.17 -36.81
C GLU A 13 28.54 5.17 -38.14
N ALA A 14 29.87 5.04 -38.10
CA ALA A 14 30.70 4.94 -39.30
C ALA A 14 30.38 3.67 -40.11
N LEU A 15 30.20 2.53 -39.45
CA LEU A 15 29.81 1.26 -40.10
C LEU A 15 28.41 1.36 -40.71
N ALA A 16 27.46 2.00 -40.02
CA ALA A 16 26.12 2.23 -40.57
C ALA A 16 26.15 3.15 -41.79
N ALA A 17 26.96 4.22 -41.76
CA ALA A 17 27.13 5.14 -42.88
C ALA A 17 27.80 4.47 -44.09
N GLN A 18 28.84 3.67 -43.87
CA GLN A 18 29.50 2.90 -44.92
C GLN A 18 28.53 1.89 -45.58
N GLN A 19 27.71 1.21 -44.77
CA GLN A 19 26.75 0.23 -45.27
C GLN A 19 25.59 0.87 -46.05
N GLU A 20 25.20 2.11 -45.72
CA GLU A 20 24.23 2.89 -46.48
C GLU A 20 24.76 3.19 -47.90
N GLN A 21 26.05 3.52 -48.03
CA GLN A 21 26.70 3.72 -49.34
C GLN A 21 26.66 2.43 -50.19
N VAL A 22 26.95 1.28 -49.57
CA VAL A 22 26.89 -0.04 -50.25
C VAL A 22 25.46 -0.36 -50.72
N ARG A 23 24.44 -0.03 -49.92
CA ARG A 23 23.04 -0.17 -50.32
C ARG A 23 22.72 0.71 -51.53
N ASP A 24 23.14 1.97 -51.50
CA ASP A 24 22.89 2.93 -52.59
C ASP A 24 23.57 2.49 -53.89
N ASP A 25 24.79 1.97 -53.81
CA ASP A 25 25.49 1.37 -54.95
C ASP A 25 24.75 0.14 -55.50
N ALA A 26 24.24 -0.74 -54.63
CA ALA A 26 23.43 -1.87 -55.05
C ALA A 26 22.10 -1.44 -55.69
N GLY A 27 21.50 -0.35 -55.22
CA GLY A 27 20.31 0.27 -55.80
C GLY A 27 20.56 0.79 -57.21
N ARG A 28 21.63 1.58 -57.39
CA ARG A 28 22.07 2.05 -58.72
C ARG A 28 22.37 0.91 -59.69
N ALA A 29 22.98 -0.17 -59.21
CA ALA A 29 23.27 -1.34 -60.03
C ALA A 29 22.01 -2.08 -60.49
N LEU A 30 20.97 -2.14 -59.66
CA LEU A 30 19.66 -2.70 -60.00
C LEU A 30 18.89 -1.78 -60.97
N GLU A 31 18.92 -0.46 -60.78
CA GLU A 31 18.33 0.50 -61.72
C GLU A 31 18.92 0.38 -63.12
N ALA A 32 20.23 0.14 -63.21
CA ALA A 32 20.91 -0.09 -64.48
C ALA A 32 20.53 -1.43 -65.16
N ASP A 33 19.93 -2.38 -64.42
CA ASP A 33 19.53 -3.69 -64.93
C ASP A 33 18.34 -4.26 -64.13
N PRO A 34 17.11 -3.77 -64.39
CA PRO A 34 15.96 -4.00 -63.52
C PRO A 34 15.44 -5.43 -63.48
N HIS A 35 15.81 -6.25 -64.47
CA HIS A 35 15.31 -7.63 -64.61
C HIS A 35 16.27 -8.67 -64.04
N SER A 36 17.39 -8.25 -63.44
CA SER A 36 18.37 -9.16 -62.83
C SER A 36 17.94 -9.59 -61.42
N GLU A 37 17.52 -10.85 -61.29
CA GLU A 37 17.15 -11.44 -59.99
C GLU A 37 18.30 -11.40 -58.96
N LEU A 38 19.55 -11.60 -59.42
CA LEU A 38 20.74 -11.54 -58.56
C LEU A 38 20.96 -10.13 -57.98
N LYS A 39 20.75 -9.08 -58.78
CA LYS A 39 20.89 -7.69 -58.31
C LYS A 39 19.75 -7.30 -57.37
N ALA A 40 18.54 -7.81 -57.61
CA ALA A 40 17.40 -7.60 -56.72
C ALA A 40 17.60 -8.25 -55.35
N LEU A 41 18.11 -9.49 -55.32
CA LEU A 41 18.48 -10.18 -54.08
C LEU A 41 19.56 -9.41 -53.31
N LYS A 42 20.64 -9.01 -54.00
CA LYS A 42 21.72 -8.23 -53.39
C LYS A 42 21.22 -6.90 -52.80
N HIS A 43 20.42 -6.14 -53.55
CA HIS A 43 19.86 -4.89 -53.04
C HIS A 43 18.98 -5.10 -51.79
N THR A 44 18.20 -6.18 -51.76
CA THR A 44 17.37 -6.54 -50.60
C THR A 44 18.23 -6.87 -49.37
N GLU A 45 19.29 -7.66 -49.54
CA GLU A 45 20.23 -8.01 -48.48
C GLU A 45 20.95 -6.78 -47.92
N GLU A 46 21.49 -5.92 -48.79
CA GLU A 46 22.19 -4.71 -48.35
C GLU A 46 21.24 -3.70 -47.70
N THR A 47 19.97 -3.63 -48.15
CA THR A 47 18.93 -2.81 -47.52
C THR A 47 18.61 -3.29 -46.11
N ARG A 48 18.44 -4.60 -45.92
CA ARG A 48 18.22 -5.19 -44.59
C ARG A 48 19.40 -4.92 -43.66
N ARG A 49 20.63 -5.11 -44.18
CA ARG A 49 21.86 -4.89 -43.41
C ARG A 49 22.05 -3.43 -43.02
N ALA A 50 21.80 -2.49 -43.93
CA ALA A 50 21.82 -1.06 -43.65
C ALA A 50 20.79 -0.66 -42.58
N ALA A 51 19.56 -1.18 -42.69
CA ALA A 51 18.52 -0.93 -41.69
C ALA A 51 18.91 -1.44 -40.29
N GLN A 52 19.48 -2.65 -40.21
CA GLN A 52 19.96 -3.23 -38.96
C GLN A 52 21.08 -2.40 -38.33
N LEU A 53 22.15 -2.08 -39.09
CA LEU A 53 23.27 -1.30 -38.57
C LEU A 53 22.84 0.12 -38.15
N ARG A 54 21.92 0.74 -38.88
CA ARG A 54 21.37 2.05 -38.52
C ARG A 54 20.56 2.01 -37.23
N ALA A 55 19.75 0.97 -37.03
CA ALA A 55 19.00 0.79 -35.79
C ALA A 55 19.95 0.57 -34.60
N SER A 56 20.92 -0.33 -34.75
CA SER A 56 21.92 -0.60 -33.71
C SER A 56 22.78 0.63 -33.36
N ALA A 57 23.20 1.43 -34.35
CA ALA A 57 23.94 2.66 -34.08
C ALA A 57 23.10 3.68 -33.29
N ARG A 58 21.82 3.84 -33.62
CA ARG A 58 20.90 4.73 -32.87
C ARG A 58 20.68 4.25 -31.44
N GLU A 59 20.46 2.95 -31.25
CA GLU A 59 20.29 2.37 -29.91
C GLU A 59 21.55 2.57 -29.06
N LEU A 60 22.73 2.35 -29.64
CA LEU A 60 24.01 2.55 -28.97
C LEU A 60 24.23 4.02 -28.61
N ARG A 61 23.90 4.96 -29.51
CA ARG A 61 23.95 6.40 -29.26
C ARG A 61 23.03 6.82 -28.11
N LEU A 62 21.78 6.38 -28.15
CA LEU A 62 20.81 6.67 -27.09
C LEU A 62 21.22 6.10 -25.74
N ALA A 63 21.79 4.89 -25.73
CA ALA A 63 22.29 4.26 -24.50
C ALA A 63 23.51 5.03 -23.94
N TRP A 64 24.44 5.45 -24.80
CA TRP A 64 25.58 6.27 -24.41
C TRP A 64 25.16 7.65 -23.87
N GLU A 65 24.23 8.33 -24.54
CA GLU A 65 23.71 9.63 -24.08
C GLU A 65 23.04 9.52 -22.71
N ARG A 66 22.26 8.44 -22.47
CA ARG A 66 21.71 8.16 -21.14
C ARG A 66 22.80 7.93 -20.10
N GLN A 67 23.84 7.17 -20.43
CA GLN A 67 24.96 6.92 -19.53
C GLN A 67 25.69 8.22 -19.17
N VAL A 68 26.01 9.05 -20.16
CA VAL A 68 26.68 10.35 -19.96
C VAL A 68 25.82 11.30 -19.12
N GLU A 69 24.51 11.36 -19.40
CA GLU A 69 23.58 12.16 -18.61
C GLU A 69 23.46 11.65 -17.17
N GLU A 70 23.41 10.33 -16.96
CA GLU A 70 23.46 9.74 -15.62
C GLU A 70 24.77 10.05 -14.90
N GLU A 71 25.92 9.98 -15.58
CA GLU A 71 27.22 10.33 -15.01
C GLU A 71 27.28 11.82 -14.63
N ARG A 72 26.76 12.71 -15.48
CA ARG A 72 26.63 14.15 -15.17
C ARG A 72 25.72 14.41 -13.98
N ARG A 73 24.57 13.73 -13.91
CA ARG A 73 23.66 13.80 -12.76
C ARG A 73 24.33 13.29 -11.48
N ARG A 74 25.07 12.18 -11.55
CA ARG A 74 25.81 11.64 -10.41
C ARG A 74 26.93 12.57 -9.97
N ALA A 75 27.64 13.22 -10.90
CA ALA A 75 28.70 14.16 -10.60
C ALA A 75 28.19 15.47 -9.96
N SER A 76 27.02 15.97 -10.41
CA SER A 76 26.39 17.18 -9.86
C SER A 76 25.60 16.95 -8.57
N ARG A 77 25.18 15.71 -8.29
CA ARG A 77 24.38 15.35 -7.13
C ARG A 77 25.02 15.74 -5.78
N PRO A 78 26.32 15.50 -5.51
CA PRO A 78 26.95 15.94 -4.26
C PRO A 78 26.88 17.44 -4.03
N GLU A 79 26.98 18.27 -5.08
CA GLU A 79 26.89 19.72 -4.97
C GLU A 79 25.45 20.18 -4.69
N LEU A 80 24.47 19.55 -5.33
CA LEU A 80 23.04 19.77 -5.06
C LEU A 80 22.67 19.36 -3.63
N GLU A 81 23.14 18.19 -3.18
CA GLU A 81 22.93 17.70 -1.80
C GLU A 81 23.61 18.61 -0.78
N LYS A 82 24.80 19.16 -1.10
CA LYS A 82 25.47 20.16 -0.26
C LYS A 82 24.68 21.47 -0.18
N GLY A 83 24.11 21.94 -1.29
CA GLY A 83 23.25 23.13 -1.34
C GLY A 83 21.93 22.93 -0.57
N ALA A 84 21.36 21.73 -0.62
CA ALA A 84 20.14 21.36 0.10
C ALA A 84 20.38 20.79 1.51
N ALA A 85 21.63 20.73 1.99
CA ALA A 85 21.99 20.01 3.21
C ALA A 85 21.21 20.48 4.45
N GLY A 86 20.89 21.77 4.53
CA GLY A 86 20.04 22.32 5.60
C GLY A 86 18.62 21.75 5.58
N GLN A 87 17.98 21.76 4.41
CA GLN A 87 16.62 21.24 4.22
C GLN A 87 16.56 19.72 4.42
N ILE A 88 17.57 18.98 3.96
CA ILE A 88 17.66 17.53 4.17
C ILE A 88 17.76 17.21 5.66
N ARG A 89 18.59 17.93 6.43
CA ARG A 89 18.70 17.72 7.89
C ARG A 89 17.43 18.13 8.63
N GLU A 90 16.78 19.19 8.19
CA GLU A 90 15.50 19.63 8.77
C GLU A 90 14.40 18.60 8.53
N ALA A 91 14.25 18.13 7.29
CA ALA A 91 13.34 17.07 6.93
C ALA A 91 13.63 15.77 7.70
N GLY A 92 14.91 15.40 7.85
CA GLY A 92 15.31 14.25 8.66
C GLY A 92 14.86 14.39 10.12
N ARG A 93 15.12 15.54 10.76
CA ARG A 93 14.68 15.80 12.14
C ARG A 93 13.16 15.82 12.30
N ASP A 94 12.43 16.42 11.36
CA ASP A 94 10.97 16.46 11.38
C ASP A 94 10.39 15.05 11.23
N MET A 95 10.91 14.26 10.29
CA MET A 95 10.46 12.87 10.07
C MET A 95 10.78 11.97 11.27
N ASP A 96 11.97 12.10 11.87
CA ASP A 96 12.33 11.36 13.08
C ASP A 96 11.41 11.72 14.26
N ALA A 97 11.09 13.01 14.45
CA ALA A 97 10.18 13.46 15.49
C ALA A 97 8.75 12.91 15.29
N ARG A 98 8.25 12.94 14.04
CA ARG A 98 6.95 12.35 13.69
C ARG A 98 6.93 10.84 13.89
N TRP A 99 8.00 10.16 13.48
CA TRP A 99 8.14 8.72 13.68
C TRP A 99 8.13 8.36 15.17
N LYS A 100 8.87 9.11 15.99
CA LYS A 100 8.84 8.94 17.45
C LYS A 100 7.44 9.10 18.02
N ALA A 101 6.69 10.11 17.58
CA ALA A 101 5.29 10.29 17.99
C ALA A 101 4.39 9.12 17.56
N VAL A 102 4.63 8.52 16.38
CA VAL A 102 3.94 7.30 15.95
C VAL A 102 4.27 6.12 16.86
N VAL A 103 5.55 5.91 17.19
CA VAL A 103 5.98 4.84 18.10
C VAL A 103 5.34 5.00 19.47
N GLU A 104 5.35 6.20 20.04
CA GLU A 104 4.70 6.50 21.32
C GLU A 104 3.18 6.23 21.28
N ALA A 105 2.51 6.61 20.19
CA ALA A 105 1.09 6.33 19.99
C ALA A 105 0.80 4.82 19.88
N VAL A 106 1.65 4.06 19.18
CA VAL A 106 1.52 2.60 19.07
C VAL A 106 1.68 1.95 20.44
N THR A 107 2.67 2.37 21.25
CA THR A 107 2.84 1.88 22.62
C THR A 107 1.62 2.18 23.48
N ALA A 108 1.04 3.37 23.37
CA ALA A 108 -0.19 3.73 24.09
C ALA A 108 -1.38 2.85 23.67
N VAL A 109 -1.52 2.56 22.37
CA VAL A 109 -2.57 1.64 21.86
C VAL A 109 -2.35 0.23 22.39
N GLN A 110 -1.12 -0.29 22.39
CA GLN A 110 -0.82 -1.61 22.96
C GLN A 110 -1.20 -1.67 24.44
N ALA A 111 -0.83 -0.67 25.23
CA ALA A 111 -1.19 -0.61 26.65
C ALA A 111 -2.72 -0.57 26.84
N ALA A 112 -3.44 0.19 26.02
CA ALA A 112 -4.91 0.23 26.07
C ALA A 112 -5.56 -1.10 25.68
N LEU A 113 -5.01 -1.82 24.70
CA LEU A 113 -5.47 -3.16 24.32
C LEU A 113 -5.23 -4.19 25.42
N VAL A 114 -4.11 -4.09 26.16
CA VAL A 114 -3.86 -4.92 27.34
C VAL A 114 -4.90 -4.66 28.42
N VAL A 115 -5.18 -3.40 28.75
CA VAL A 115 -6.22 -3.04 29.74
C VAL A 115 -7.59 -3.57 29.33
N LEU A 116 -7.93 -3.50 28.03
CA LEU A 116 -9.18 -4.06 27.51
C LEU A 116 -9.22 -5.59 27.63
N ALA A 117 -8.11 -6.27 27.33
CA ALA A 117 -7.99 -7.72 27.48
C ALA A 117 -8.13 -8.15 28.94
N ASP A 118 -7.43 -7.49 29.87
CA ASP A 118 -7.51 -7.78 31.29
C ASP A 118 -8.93 -7.57 31.85
N ALA A 119 -9.61 -6.51 31.42
CA ALA A 119 -11.00 -6.25 31.81
C ALA A 119 -11.96 -7.33 31.29
N GLY A 120 -11.74 -7.81 30.06
CA GLY A 120 -12.51 -8.91 29.49
C GLY A 120 -12.28 -10.23 30.24
N VAL A 121 -11.02 -10.57 30.53
CA VAL A 121 -10.67 -11.77 31.32
C VAL A 121 -11.33 -11.71 32.70
N ALA A 122 -11.22 -10.59 33.40
CA ALA A 122 -11.83 -10.41 34.71
C ALA A 122 -13.37 -10.55 34.68
N TYR A 123 -14.00 -10.07 33.60
CA TYR A 123 -15.45 -10.23 33.39
C TYR A 123 -15.84 -11.70 33.16
N GLU A 124 -15.11 -12.42 32.30
CA GLU A 124 -15.34 -13.85 32.04
C GLU A 124 -15.09 -14.71 33.29
N GLU A 125 -14.03 -14.43 34.05
CA GLU A 125 -13.73 -15.13 35.31
C GLU A 125 -14.85 -14.92 36.35
N ALA A 126 -15.34 -13.69 36.48
CA ALA A 126 -16.47 -13.38 37.36
C ALA A 126 -17.75 -14.08 36.90
N LEU A 127 -18.00 -14.11 35.59
CA LEU A 127 -19.14 -14.80 34.99
C LEU A 127 -19.11 -16.30 35.30
N ALA A 128 -17.98 -16.96 35.02
CA ALA A 128 -17.77 -18.38 35.28
C ALA A 128 -17.93 -18.71 36.78
N GLY A 129 -17.34 -17.88 37.66
CA GLY A 129 -17.47 -18.06 39.10
C GLY A 129 -18.90 -17.95 39.60
N HIS A 130 -19.69 -17.03 39.05
CA HIS A 130 -21.11 -16.90 39.39
C HIS A 130 -21.97 -18.01 38.80
N VAL A 131 -21.65 -18.48 37.59
CA VAL A 131 -22.31 -19.65 36.99
C VAL A 131 -22.10 -20.90 37.86
N ASP A 132 -20.87 -21.12 38.36
CA ASP A 132 -20.57 -22.24 39.26
C ASP A 132 -21.38 -22.18 40.56
N VAL A 133 -21.51 -20.98 41.15
CA VAL A 133 -22.31 -20.76 42.36
C VAL A 133 -23.78 -21.08 42.13
N LEU A 134 -24.38 -20.62 41.03
CA LEU A 134 -25.79 -20.87 40.74
C LEU A 134 -26.05 -22.32 40.34
N ALA A 135 -25.15 -22.93 39.57
CA ALA A 135 -25.23 -24.35 39.22
C ALA A 135 -25.15 -25.24 40.46
N ALA A 136 -24.26 -24.93 41.42
CA ALA A 136 -24.16 -25.62 42.70
C ALA A 136 -25.43 -25.48 43.56
N ALA A 137 -26.17 -24.37 43.40
CA ALA A 137 -27.47 -24.14 44.03
C ALA A 137 -28.64 -24.83 43.28
N GLY A 138 -28.36 -25.52 42.16
CA GLY A 138 -29.36 -26.19 41.33
C GLY A 138 -30.20 -25.24 40.46
N LEU A 139 -29.71 -24.01 40.24
CA LEU A 139 -30.40 -23.00 39.41
C LEU A 139 -29.85 -23.03 37.98
N ASP A 140 -30.63 -23.63 37.08
CA ASP A 140 -30.32 -23.68 35.65
C ASP A 140 -30.79 -22.41 34.91
N PHE A 141 -30.08 -22.05 33.85
CA PHE A 141 -30.35 -20.83 33.07
C PHE A 141 -31.78 -20.73 32.50
N ASN A 142 -32.44 -21.86 32.28
CA ASN A 142 -33.78 -21.94 31.69
C ASN A 142 -34.90 -22.08 32.75
N GLY A 143 -34.56 -22.35 34.01
CA GLY A 143 -35.53 -22.64 35.08
C GLY A 143 -36.25 -21.44 35.67
N GLY A 144 -35.84 -20.20 35.35
CA GLY A 144 -36.50 -18.99 35.83
C GLY A 144 -35.69 -17.71 35.63
N ASP A 145 -35.92 -16.73 36.50
CA ASP A 145 -35.28 -15.40 36.42
C ASP A 145 -33.82 -15.41 36.86
N SER A 146 -33.29 -16.50 37.42
CA SER A 146 -31.90 -16.60 37.83
C SER A 146 -31.36 -18.00 37.60
N GLY A 147 -30.18 -18.10 37.02
CA GLY A 147 -29.55 -19.39 36.72
C GLY A 147 -28.27 -19.24 35.92
N GLY A 148 -27.45 -20.28 35.94
CA GLY A 148 -26.20 -20.37 35.19
C GLY A 148 -26.23 -21.48 34.15
N GLU A 149 -25.48 -21.30 33.07
CA GLU A 149 -25.21 -22.35 32.08
C GLU A 149 -23.74 -22.30 31.68
N ARG A 150 -23.06 -23.43 31.85
CA ARG A 150 -21.71 -23.63 31.33
C ARG A 150 -21.78 -24.34 30.00
N SER A 151 -21.13 -23.77 28.99
CA SER A 151 -21.03 -24.37 27.66
C SER A 151 -19.69 -25.08 27.50
N VAL A 152 -19.68 -26.22 26.80
CA VAL A 152 -18.45 -26.97 26.48
C VAL A 152 -17.50 -26.13 25.60
N LEU A 153 -18.03 -25.11 24.91
CA LEU A 153 -17.26 -24.17 24.09
C LEU A 153 -16.74 -22.97 24.88
N GLY A 154 -16.89 -22.95 26.21
CA GLY A 154 -16.44 -21.84 27.07
C GLY A 154 -17.30 -20.59 27.00
N THR A 155 -18.53 -20.70 26.47
CA THR A 155 -19.49 -19.59 26.43
C THR A 155 -20.43 -19.67 27.63
N ASP A 156 -19.93 -19.30 28.80
CA ASP A 156 -20.70 -19.32 30.04
C ASP A 156 -21.78 -18.23 30.00
N ARG A 157 -23.00 -18.54 30.44
CA ARG A 157 -24.13 -17.61 30.43
C ARG A 157 -24.74 -17.52 31.81
N LEU A 158 -25.05 -16.31 32.23
CA LEU A 158 -25.61 -16.02 33.53
C LEU A 158 -26.89 -15.20 33.39
N LYS A 159 -27.93 -15.60 34.13
CA LYS A 159 -29.16 -14.84 34.28
C LYS A 159 -29.31 -14.44 35.74
N VAL A 160 -29.55 -13.15 36.01
CA VAL A 160 -29.80 -12.63 37.36
C VAL A 160 -31.00 -11.70 37.32
N LYS A 161 -32.06 -12.06 38.03
CA LYS A 161 -33.35 -11.33 38.08
C LYS A 161 -33.85 -10.89 36.69
N GLY A 162 -33.82 -11.81 35.73
CA GLY A 162 -34.30 -11.60 34.36
C GLY A 162 -33.31 -10.85 33.44
N ARG A 163 -32.17 -10.38 33.96
CA ARG A 163 -31.10 -9.81 33.13
C ARG A 163 -30.10 -10.88 32.73
N GLU A 164 -29.81 -10.95 31.44
CA GLU A 164 -28.82 -11.88 30.88
C GLU A 164 -27.44 -11.21 30.79
N PHE A 165 -26.43 -12.00 31.12
CA PHE A 165 -25.02 -11.68 30.99
C PHE A 165 -24.39 -12.78 30.15
N CYS A 166 -23.83 -12.37 29.02
CA CYS A 166 -23.19 -13.23 28.05
C CYS A 166 -21.69 -12.95 28.03
N PRO A 167 -20.89 -13.88 27.48
CA PRO A 167 -19.48 -13.65 27.22
C PRO A 167 -19.30 -12.44 26.29
N VAL A 168 -18.19 -11.73 26.46
CA VAL A 168 -17.82 -10.57 25.66
C VAL A 168 -16.65 -10.93 24.74
N ASP A 169 -16.86 -10.84 23.43
CA ASP A 169 -15.77 -10.94 22.46
C ASP A 169 -14.92 -9.66 22.47
N VAL A 170 -13.87 -9.68 23.28
CA VAL A 170 -12.92 -8.57 23.43
C VAL A 170 -12.26 -8.19 22.10
N GLY A 171 -11.99 -9.18 21.23
CA GLY A 171 -11.42 -8.93 19.91
C GLY A 171 -12.40 -8.17 19.02
N GLY A 172 -13.66 -8.58 19.04
CA GLY A 172 -14.77 -7.86 18.42
C GLY A 172 -14.90 -6.42 18.94
N VAL A 173 -14.85 -6.22 20.27
CA VAL A 173 -14.92 -4.87 20.88
C VAL A 173 -13.74 -4.00 20.43
N ALA A 174 -12.52 -4.53 20.38
CA ALA A 174 -11.35 -3.81 19.90
C ALA A 174 -11.50 -3.37 18.43
N MET A 175 -11.99 -4.26 17.58
CA MET A 175 -12.27 -3.97 16.16
C MET A 175 -13.37 -2.92 16.00
N TRP A 176 -14.43 -3.00 16.81
CA TRP A 176 -15.48 -2.00 16.83
C TRP A 176 -14.97 -0.61 17.25
N VAL A 177 -14.13 -0.52 18.29
CA VAL A 177 -13.47 0.74 18.68
C VAL A 177 -12.60 1.27 17.55
N LEU A 178 -11.80 0.40 16.90
CA LEU A 178 -10.96 0.78 15.76
C LEU A 178 -11.78 1.37 14.62
N ARG A 179 -12.90 0.75 14.26
CA ARG A 179 -13.82 1.27 13.23
C ARG A 179 -14.29 2.68 13.58
N ARG A 180 -14.77 2.90 14.82
CA ARG A 180 -15.24 4.23 15.26
C ARG A 180 -14.14 5.29 15.20
N VAL A 181 -12.91 4.93 15.55
CA VAL A 181 -11.75 5.83 15.44
C VAL A 181 -11.43 6.12 13.97
N VAL A 182 -11.44 5.11 13.11
CA VAL A 182 -11.18 5.24 11.68
C VAL A 182 -12.21 6.15 11.00
N GLU A 183 -13.50 5.93 11.25
CA GLU A 183 -14.59 6.78 10.74
C GLU A 183 -14.46 8.24 11.20
N ALA A 184 -13.99 8.46 12.44
CA ALA A 184 -13.81 9.80 12.98
C ALA A 184 -12.51 10.49 12.52
N ARG A 185 -11.45 9.74 12.23
CA ARG A 185 -10.08 10.31 12.06
C ARG A 185 -9.52 10.19 10.65
N LEU A 186 -10.06 9.33 9.81
CA LEU A 186 -9.64 9.14 8.42
C LEU A 186 -10.69 9.66 7.43
N SER A 187 -10.23 10.01 6.22
CA SER A 187 -11.11 10.44 5.14
C SER A 187 -12.18 9.37 4.85
N PRO A 188 -13.43 9.74 4.52
CA PRO A 188 -14.47 8.78 4.13
C PRO A 188 -14.05 7.86 2.97
N TYR A 189 -13.09 8.29 2.14
CA TYR A 189 -12.55 7.53 1.02
C TYR A 189 -11.36 6.65 1.39
N HIS A 190 -10.92 6.66 2.65
CA HIS A 190 -9.78 5.86 3.09
C HIS A 190 -10.14 4.35 3.06
N PRO A 191 -9.29 3.47 2.50
CA PRO A 191 -9.61 2.05 2.33
C PRO A 191 -10.03 1.34 3.63
N LEU A 192 -9.43 1.71 4.76
CA LEU A 192 -9.78 1.16 6.08
C LEU A 192 -11.22 1.45 6.52
N VAL A 193 -11.82 2.57 6.09
CA VAL A 193 -13.22 2.90 6.41
C VAL A 193 -14.15 1.84 5.80
N ARG A 194 -13.94 1.48 4.54
CA ARG A 194 -14.73 0.45 3.85
C ARG A 194 -14.37 -0.96 4.31
N GLY A 195 -13.10 -1.22 4.58
CA GLY A 195 -12.62 -2.54 5.01
C GLY A 195 -13.17 -2.99 6.36
N LEU A 196 -13.46 -2.05 7.26
CA LEU A 196 -13.95 -2.33 8.62
C LEU A 196 -15.49 -2.30 8.75
N GLU A 197 -16.21 -1.83 7.74
CA GLU A 197 -17.66 -1.61 7.80
C GLU A 197 -18.46 -2.88 8.15
N TRP A 198 -18.05 -4.03 7.60
CA TRP A 198 -18.75 -5.30 7.77
C TRP A 198 -18.37 -6.06 9.04
N GLN A 199 -17.15 -5.86 9.55
CA GLN A 199 -16.59 -6.67 10.65
C GLN A 199 -17.15 -6.29 12.02
N CYS A 200 -17.78 -5.11 12.16
CA CYS A 200 -18.11 -4.56 13.48
C CYS A 200 -19.62 -4.45 13.76
N ARG A 201 -20.50 -4.84 12.82
CA ARG A 201 -21.96 -4.79 13.03
C ARG A 201 -22.45 -5.81 14.06
N GLY A 202 -21.72 -6.92 14.24
CA GLY A 202 -22.08 -7.98 15.19
C GLY A 202 -22.03 -7.52 16.65
N VAL A 203 -21.04 -6.70 17.02
CA VAL A 203 -20.88 -6.19 18.39
C VAL A 203 -21.99 -5.21 18.77
N GLU A 204 -22.38 -4.32 17.85
CA GLU A 204 -23.46 -3.36 18.08
C GLU A 204 -24.83 -4.04 18.24
N GLN A 205 -25.03 -5.17 17.56
CA GLN A 205 -26.25 -5.96 17.66
C GLN A 205 -26.27 -6.85 18.91
N ALA A 206 -25.12 -7.44 19.27
CA ALA A 206 -24.99 -8.31 20.44
C ALA A 206 -24.97 -7.54 21.77
N HIS A 207 -24.45 -6.31 21.77
CA HIS A 207 -24.27 -5.48 22.96
C HIS A 207 -24.71 -4.02 22.74
N PRO A 208 -26.02 -3.76 22.57
CA PRO A 208 -26.53 -2.41 22.32
C PRO A 208 -26.20 -1.41 23.45
N GLU A 209 -26.04 -1.89 24.68
CA GLU A 209 -25.63 -1.09 25.84
C GLU A 209 -24.21 -0.52 25.71
N LEU A 210 -23.28 -1.23 25.08
CA LEU A 210 -21.93 -0.73 24.81
C LEU A 210 -21.97 0.46 23.85
N ALA A 211 -22.80 0.38 22.80
CA ALA A 211 -22.97 1.48 21.85
C ALA A 211 -23.57 2.73 22.51
N GLY A 212 -24.49 2.56 23.47
CA GLY A 212 -25.12 3.66 24.20
C GLY A 212 -24.23 4.31 25.27
N GLN A 213 -23.28 3.57 25.85
CA GLN A 213 -22.46 4.05 26.96
C GLN A 213 -21.08 4.58 26.53
N VAL A 214 -20.52 4.08 25.43
CA VAL A 214 -19.19 4.51 24.96
C VAL A 214 -19.31 5.73 24.05
N LYS A 215 -18.77 6.86 24.54
CA LYS A 215 -18.76 8.15 23.83
C LYS A 215 -18.04 8.05 22.48
N ALA A 216 -18.62 8.68 21.46
CA ALA A 216 -18.02 8.74 20.12
C ALA A 216 -16.69 9.54 20.12
N PRO A 217 -15.69 9.09 19.35
CA PRO A 217 -14.47 9.88 19.12
C PRO A 217 -14.78 11.21 18.43
N ALA A 218 -13.96 12.23 18.71
CA ALA A 218 -14.09 13.52 18.04
C ALA A 218 -13.72 13.43 16.56
N ALA A 219 -14.68 13.75 15.69
CA ALA A 219 -14.51 13.71 14.24
C ALA A 219 -13.56 14.83 13.76
N LYS A 220 -12.64 14.47 12.87
CA LYS A 220 -11.82 15.41 12.12
C LYS A 220 -12.64 15.95 10.95
N VAL A 221 -12.65 17.26 10.78
CA VAL A 221 -13.25 17.88 9.59
C VAL A 221 -12.27 17.70 8.43
N PHE A 222 -12.73 17.05 7.36
CA PHE A 222 -11.98 16.94 6.11
C PHE A 222 -12.41 18.04 5.16
N PRO A 223 -11.47 18.68 4.43
CA PRO A 223 -11.84 19.59 3.36
C PRO A 223 -12.71 18.84 2.33
N GLU A 224 -13.77 19.48 1.82
CA GLU A 224 -14.57 18.91 0.75
C GLU A 224 -13.65 18.59 -0.45
N PRO A 225 -13.82 17.43 -1.10
CA PRO A 225 -13.09 17.16 -2.33
C PRO A 225 -13.40 18.27 -3.34
N LEU A 226 -12.37 18.82 -3.99
CA LEU A 226 -12.53 19.79 -5.07
C LEU A 226 -13.55 19.24 -6.06
N ARG A 227 -14.65 19.96 -6.27
CA ARG A 227 -15.65 19.52 -7.24
C ARG A 227 -15.00 19.66 -8.60
N LEU A 228 -15.24 18.70 -9.49
CA LEU A 228 -14.73 18.74 -10.88
C LEU A 228 -15.11 20.04 -11.60
N ALA A 229 -16.23 20.67 -11.20
CA ALA A 229 -16.65 21.99 -11.66
C ALA A 229 -15.64 23.11 -11.32
N ASP A 230 -14.96 23.03 -10.19
CA ASP A 230 -14.01 24.04 -9.72
C ASP A 230 -12.62 23.87 -10.39
N VAL A 231 -12.28 22.65 -10.83
CA VAL A 231 -11.03 22.35 -11.55
C VAL A 231 -11.12 22.74 -13.04
N LEU A 232 -12.32 22.72 -13.62
CA LEU A 232 -12.55 23.08 -15.02
C LEU A 232 -12.70 24.60 -15.25
N GLN A 233 -12.67 25.40 -14.18
CA GLN A 233 -12.78 26.87 -14.22
C GLN A 233 -11.48 27.60 -13.87
N ALA A 234 -10.41 26.89 -13.52
CA ALA A 234 -9.08 27.42 -13.20
C ALA A 234 -8.08 27.17 -14.33
#